data_AF-A0A0B1S5E7-F1
#
_entry.id   AF-A0A0B1S5E7-F1
#
_cell.length_a   1.000
_cell.length_b   1.000
_cell.length_c   1.000
_cell.angle_alpha   90.00
_cell.angle_beta   90.00
_cell.angle_gamma   90.00
#
_symmetry.space_group_name_H-M   'P 1'
#
loop_
_entity.id
_entity.type
_entity.pdbx_description
1 polymer ?
#
loop_
_entity_poly.entity_id
_entity_poly.type
_entity_poly.pdbx_seq_one_letter_code
_entity_poly.pdbx_strand_id
1 'polypeptide(L)'
;MGKGPPTERARVIDCRQDAVRAVRYNVDGNYCLTCGSDKTVKLWNPIKGSLLKTYTGTGNEVFDAASSSDNSQVAAGGADKCLTVFDVETGKILRRWRAHAARVNTVAFNEESNVVFSGSVDCTMQAFDNRSRSDKPIQVCLKQSHICTCFSLATVHLRIYLENFD
;
A
#
# COMPACT_ATOMS: atom_id res chain seq x y z
N MET A 1 -37.64 32.66 -4.62
CA MET A 1 -36.28 32.60 -5.21
C MET A 1 -35.34 31.99 -4.17
N GLY A 2 -35.23 30.67 -4.11
CA GLY A 2 -34.28 29.99 -3.21
C GLY A 2 -33.01 29.66 -3.98
N LYS A 3 -31.87 30.25 -3.61
CA LYS A 3 -30.57 29.75 -4.05
C LYS A 3 -30.38 28.38 -3.38
N GLY A 4 -30.31 27.33 -4.18
CA GLY A 4 -29.92 25.99 -3.70
C GLY A 4 -28.57 26.03 -2.99
N PRO A 5 -28.24 25.00 -2.19
CA PRO A 5 -27.02 24.97 -1.39
C PRO A 5 -25.80 25.26 -2.28
N PRO A 6 -24.75 25.92 -1.76
CA PRO A 6 -23.56 26.20 -2.53
C PRO A 6 -22.99 24.85 -3.02
N THR A 7 -23.01 24.61 -4.32
CA THR A 7 -22.22 23.53 -4.92
C THR A 7 -20.76 23.98 -4.86
N GLU A 8 -20.14 23.77 -3.71
CA GLU A 8 -18.70 23.97 -3.53
C GLU A 8 -18.00 23.04 -4.52
N ARG A 9 -17.34 23.62 -5.52
CA ARG A 9 -16.65 22.85 -6.55
C ARG A 9 -15.54 22.06 -5.87
N ALA A 10 -15.68 20.73 -5.86
CA ALA A 10 -14.61 19.83 -5.48
C ALA A 10 -13.32 20.23 -6.21
N ARG A 11 -12.22 20.37 -5.46
CA ARG A 11 -10.90 20.63 -6.03
C ARG A 11 -10.44 19.37 -6.78
N VAL A 12 -10.18 19.51 -8.08
CA VAL A 12 -9.58 18.45 -8.89
C VAL A 12 -8.06 18.57 -8.82
N ILE A 13 -7.38 17.49 -8.42
CA ILE A 13 -5.92 17.38 -8.47
C ILE A 13 -5.57 16.54 -9.69
N ASP A 14 -4.88 17.14 -10.67
CA ASP A 14 -4.27 16.38 -11.75
C ASP A 14 -3.02 15.67 -11.23
N CYS A 15 -3.16 14.38 -10.95
CA CYS A 15 -2.08 13.56 -10.40
C CYS A 15 -0.97 13.23 -11.42
N ARG A 16 -1.17 13.56 -12.72
CA ARG A 16 -0.27 13.21 -13.83
C ARG A 16 0.27 11.78 -13.72
N GLN A 17 -0.62 10.90 -13.33
CA GLN A 17 -0.40 9.46 -13.19
C GLN A 17 -1.35 8.82 -14.21
N ASP A 18 -0.89 7.78 -14.91
CA ASP A 18 -1.78 6.91 -15.68
C ASP A 18 -2.81 6.28 -14.73
N ALA A 19 -3.66 5.36 -15.20
CA ALA A 19 -4.78 4.84 -14.41
C ALA A 19 -4.41 4.58 -12.93
N VAL A 20 -5.02 5.37 -12.05
CA VAL A 20 -4.79 5.32 -10.60
C VAL A 20 -5.51 4.09 -10.06
N ARG A 21 -4.75 3.17 -9.46
CA ARG A 21 -5.24 1.88 -8.96
C ARG A 21 -5.68 1.95 -7.51
N ALA A 22 -4.99 2.72 -6.69
CA ALA A 22 -5.38 2.93 -5.30
C ALA A 22 -5.04 4.35 -4.83
N VAL A 23 -5.81 4.80 -3.84
CA VAL A 23 -5.65 6.06 -3.13
C VAL A 23 -5.78 5.74 -1.63
N ARG A 24 -4.80 6.13 -0.81
CA ARG A 24 -4.80 5.88 0.63
C ARG A 24 -4.34 7.13 1.38
N TYR A 25 -4.98 7.44 2.50
CA TYR A 25 -4.37 8.37 3.45
C TYR A 25 -3.15 7.72 4.11
N ASN A 26 -2.17 8.54 4.50
CA ASN A 26 -1.19 8.13 5.50
C ASN A 26 -1.88 7.99 6.87
N VAL A 27 -1.18 7.44 7.86
CA VAL A 27 -1.80 7.06 9.14
C VAL A 27 -2.35 8.27 9.90
N ASP A 28 -1.69 9.42 9.82
CA ASP A 28 -2.15 10.65 10.47
C ASP A 28 -3.26 11.38 9.69
N GLY A 29 -3.63 10.91 8.49
CA GLY A 29 -4.62 11.54 7.63
C GLY A 29 -4.19 12.86 6.96
N ASN A 30 -2.95 13.30 7.16
CA ASN A 30 -2.44 14.58 6.67
C ASN A 30 -1.99 14.54 5.20
N TYR A 31 -1.60 13.37 4.70
CA TYR A 31 -1.08 13.14 3.36
C TYR A 31 -1.78 11.97 2.68
N CYS A 32 -1.65 11.90 1.36
CA CYS A 32 -2.26 10.84 0.57
C CYS A 32 -1.24 10.17 -0.34
N LEU A 33 -1.31 8.85 -0.43
CA LEU A 33 -0.62 8.03 -1.43
C LEU A 33 -1.54 7.77 -2.62
N THR A 34 -0.99 7.81 -3.82
CA THR A 34 -1.60 7.27 -5.04
C THR A 34 -0.64 6.28 -5.69
N CYS A 35 -1.16 5.27 -6.38
CA CYS A 35 -0.33 4.34 -7.16
C CYS A 35 -1.07 3.89 -8.42
N GLY A 36 -0.36 3.43 -9.45
CA GLY A 36 -1.02 3.16 -10.73
C GLY A 36 -0.18 2.56 -11.85
N SER A 37 -0.75 2.60 -13.06
CA SER A 37 -0.18 2.02 -14.29
C SER A 37 1.14 2.66 -14.73
N ASP A 38 1.42 3.88 -14.28
CA ASP A 38 2.70 4.57 -14.53
C ASP A 38 3.87 3.96 -13.75
N LYS A 39 3.62 2.87 -12.99
CA LYS A 39 4.62 2.12 -12.22
C LYS A 39 5.23 2.94 -11.09
N THR A 40 4.47 3.89 -10.55
CA THR A 40 4.92 4.72 -9.44
C THR A 40 3.94 4.69 -8.27
N VAL A 41 4.47 5.02 -7.09
CA VAL A 41 3.67 5.50 -5.95
C VAL A 41 3.98 6.98 -5.78
N LYS A 42 2.97 7.81 -5.48
CA LYS A 42 3.14 9.25 -5.29
C LYS A 42 2.56 9.68 -3.95
N LEU A 43 3.26 10.56 -3.24
CA LEU A 43 2.82 11.17 -1.99
C LEU A 43 2.38 12.60 -2.24
N TRP A 44 1.21 12.98 -1.71
CA TRP A 44 0.56 14.25 -1.96
C TRP A 44 0.18 14.95 -0.65
N ASN A 45 0.24 16.29 -0.68
CA ASN A 45 -0.54 17.10 0.25
C ASN A 45 -1.92 17.36 -0.37
N PRO A 46 -3.00 16.73 0.13
CA PRO A 46 -4.32 16.83 -0.49
C PRO A 46 -4.93 18.23 -0.34
N ILE A 47 -4.62 18.95 0.74
CA ILE A 47 -5.11 20.30 0.99
C ILE A 47 -4.49 21.31 0.02
N LYS A 48 -3.18 21.24 -0.18
CA LYS A 48 -2.44 22.11 -1.11
C LYS A 48 -2.57 21.66 -2.56
N GLY A 49 -2.91 20.40 -2.82
CA GLY A 49 -2.94 19.81 -4.15
C GLY A 49 -1.55 19.61 -4.76
N SER A 50 -0.51 19.52 -3.92
CA SER A 50 0.89 19.48 -4.35
C SER A 50 1.49 18.08 -4.22
N LEU A 51 2.20 17.64 -5.26
CA LEU A 51 3.03 16.44 -5.25
C LEU A 51 4.24 16.67 -4.33
N LEU A 52 4.44 15.77 -3.37
CA LEU A 52 5.57 15.83 -2.42
C LEU A 52 6.69 14.87 -2.82
N LYS A 53 6.33 13.67 -3.30
CA LYS A 53 7.31 12.63 -3.66
C LYS A 53 6.75 11.70 -4.74
N THR A 54 7.64 11.18 -5.58
CA THR A 54 7.36 10.06 -6.48
C THR A 54 8.35 8.94 -6.18
N TYR A 55 7.84 7.77 -5.83
CA TYR A 55 8.59 6.54 -5.58
C TYR A 55 8.63 5.70 -6.86
N THR A 56 9.83 5.45 -7.36
CA THR A 56 10.08 4.72 -8.61
C THR A 56 10.86 3.44 -8.33
N GLY A 57 10.72 2.44 -9.20
CA GLY A 57 11.49 1.18 -9.12
C GLY A 57 10.64 -0.07 -8.82
N THR A 58 9.31 0.06 -8.77
CA THR A 58 8.37 -1.07 -8.67
C THR A 58 8.29 -1.93 -9.94
N GLY A 59 9.07 -1.64 -10.99
CA GLY A 59 9.25 -2.48 -12.20
C GLY A 59 8.04 -2.63 -13.14
N ASN A 60 6.82 -2.54 -12.62
CA ASN A 60 5.56 -2.64 -13.34
C ASN A 60 4.44 -1.90 -12.59
N GLU A 61 3.22 -1.95 -13.15
CA GLU A 61 2.02 -1.34 -12.59
C GLU A 61 1.85 -1.69 -11.10
N VAL A 62 1.55 -0.68 -10.29
CA VAL A 62 1.33 -0.81 -8.85
C VAL A 62 -0.17 -0.86 -8.58
N PHE A 63 -0.61 -1.87 -7.82
CA PHE A 63 -2.02 -2.08 -7.52
C PHE A 63 -2.44 -1.54 -6.15
N ASP A 64 -1.53 -1.55 -5.18
CA ASP A 64 -1.79 -1.01 -3.84
C ASP A 64 -0.51 -0.47 -3.22
N ALA A 65 -0.67 0.47 -2.29
CA ALA A 65 0.40 1.02 -1.48
C ALA A 65 -0.11 1.35 -0.07
N ALA A 66 0.74 1.24 0.94
CA ALA A 66 0.37 1.50 2.34
C ALA A 66 1.50 2.23 3.07
N SER A 67 1.15 3.11 4.01
CA SER A 67 2.11 3.74 4.94
C SER A 67 2.38 2.85 6.14
N SER A 68 3.60 2.90 6.67
CA SER A 68 3.92 2.42 8.02
C SER A 68 3.18 3.25 9.07
N SER A 69 3.03 2.69 10.27
CA SER A 69 2.36 3.35 11.42
C SER A 69 3.00 4.68 11.81
N ASP A 70 4.32 4.78 11.70
CA ASP A 70 5.09 6.00 11.97
C ASP A 70 5.21 6.93 10.74
N ASN A 71 4.57 6.58 9.61
CA ASN A 71 4.64 7.28 8.33
C ASN A 71 6.07 7.45 7.75
N SER A 72 7.06 6.69 8.23
CA SER A 72 8.44 6.76 7.74
C SER A 72 8.69 5.91 6.49
N GLN A 73 7.80 4.96 6.19
CA GLN A 73 7.93 4.01 5.09
C GLN A 73 6.65 3.87 4.28
N VAL A 74 6.82 3.44 3.02
CA VAL A 74 5.73 3.09 2.11
C VAL A 74 5.97 1.70 1.55
N ALA A 75 5.02 0.79 1.72
CA ALA A 75 4.97 -0.49 1.03
C ALA A 75 4.19 -0.35 -0.28
N ALA A 76 4.60 -1.09 -1.31
CA ALA A 76 3.95 -1.12 -2.61
C ALA A 76 3.99 -2.54 -3.19
N GLY A 77 2.89 -2.94 -3.83
CA GLY A 77 2.77 -4.24 -4.51
C GLY A 77 2.03 -4.11 -5.83
N GLY A 78 2.45 -4.91 -6.82
CA GLY A 78 1.90 -4.78 -8.16
C GLY A 78 2.11 -5.96 -9.10
N ALA A 79 2.01 -5.67 -10.40
CA ALA A 79 2.11 -6.62 -11.50
C ALA A 79 3.51 -7.24 -11.66
N ASP A 80 4.54 -6.65 -11.06
CA ASP A 80 5.90 -7.18 -11.04
C ASP A 80 6.07 -8.35 -10.07
N LYS A 81 5.01 -8.68 -9.31
CA LYS A 81 4.94 -9.78 -8.33
C LYS A 81 5.82 -9.55 -7.10
N CYS A 82 6.33 -8.32 -6.93
CA CYS A 82 7.18 -7.98 -5.80
C CYS A 82 6.42 -7.17 -4.75
N LEU A 83 6.92 -7.28 -3.52
CA LEU A 83 6.63 -6.34 -2.44
C LEU A 83 7.85 -5.42 -2.30
N THR A 84 7.65 -4.11 -2.36
CA THR A 84 8.73 -3.11 -2.24
C THR A 84 8.43 -2.16 -1.10
N VAL A 85 9.44 -1.86 -0.28
CA VAL A 85 9.34 -0.88 0.80
C VAL A 85 10.30 0.26 0.50
N PHE A 86 9.77 1.48 0.55
CA PHE A 86 10.47 2.73 0.33
C PHE A 86 10.62 3.50 1.63
N ASP A 87 11.70 4.23 1.74
CA ASP A 87 11.87 5.30 2.70
C ASP A 87 11.09 6.55 2.23
N VAL A 88 10.26 7.12 3.10
CA VAL A 88 9.38 8.23 2.72
C VAL A 88 10.16 9.50 2.39
N GLU A 89 11.21 9.80 3.15
CA GLU A 89 11.97 11.05 3.05
C GLU A 89 12.85 11.06 1.81
N THR A 90 13.68 10.03 1.68
CA THR A 90 14.70 9.87 0.64
C THR A 90 14.14 9.29 -0.65
N GLY A 91 13.02 8.57 -0.59
CA GLY A 91 12.44 7.84 -1.73
C GLY A 91 13.22 6.58 -2.13
N LYS A 92 14.23 6.19 -1.36
CA LYS A 92 15.06 5.01 -1.66
C LYS A 92 14.32 3.72 -1.35
N ILE A 93 14.59 2.68 -2.13
CA ILE A 93 14.14 1.31 -1.83
C ILE A 93 14.93 0.79 -0.63
N LEU A 94 14.22 0.51 0.47
CA LEU A 94 14.77 -0.08 1.68
C LEU A 94 14.77 -1.61 1.61
N ARG A 95 13.72 -2.19 1.02
CA ARG A 95 13.52 -3.63 0.84
C ARG A 95 12.77 -3.91 -0.45
N ARG A 96 13.04 -5.08 -1.04
CA ARG A 96 12.31 -5.59 -2.21
C ARG A 96 12.35 -7.11 -2.19
N TRP A 97 11.17 -7.72 -2.16
CA TRP A 97 11.01 -9.17 -2.15
C TRP A 97 10.28 -9.61 -3.42
N ARG A 98 10.77 -10.66 -4.06
CA ARG A 98 10.02 -11.37 -5.11
C ARG A 98 8.99 -12.27 -4.43
N ALA A 99 7.96 -11.65 -3.88
CA ALA A 99 7.05 -12.30 -2.95
C ALA A 99 6.21 -13.40 -3.62
N HIS A 100 5.70 -13.16 -4.83
CA HIS A 100 4.58 -13.95 -5.35
C HIS A 100 4.83 -14.56 -6.74
N ALA A 101 4.10 -15.62 -7.06
CA ALA A 101 4.10 -16.25 -8.40
C ALA A 101 3.18 -15.49 -9.38
N ALA A 102 2.22 -14.73 -8.84
CA ALA A 102 1.31 -13.84 -9.56
C ALA A 102 1.39 -12.40 -9.01
N ARG A 103 0.58 -11.50 -9.57
CA ARG A 103 0.53 -10.09 -9.16
C ARG A 103 0.13 -9.93 -7.69
N VAL A 104 0.77 -8.97 -7.03
CA VAL A 104 0.41 -8.53 -5.67
C VAL A 104 -0.71 -7.51 -5.78
N ASN A 105 -1.86 -7.82 -5.22
CA ASN A 105 -3.05 -6.97 -5.28
C ASN A 105 -3.18 -6.02 -4.08
N THR A 106 -2.60 -6.39 -2.93
CA THR A 106 -2.73 -5.61 -1.71
C THR A 106 -1.49 -5.76 -0.83
N VAL A 107 -1.19 -4.72 -0.06
CA VAL A 107 -0.08 -4.67 0.87
C VAL A 107 -0.51 -4.01 2.18
N ALA A 108 0.11 -4.38 3.29
CA ALA A 108 -0.16 -3.77 4.59
C ALA A 108 1.07 -3.86 5.52
N PHE A 109 1.17 -2.94 6.46
CA PHE A 109 2.03 -3.08 7.63
C PHE A 109 1.20 -3.61 8.81
N ASN A 110 1.85 -4.28 9.76
CA ASN A 110 1.29 -4.37 11.11
C ASN A 110 1.47 -3.04 11.86
N GLU A 111 0.86 -2.94 13.04
CA GLU A 111 0.86 -1.73 13.88
C GLU A 111 2.27 -1.26 14.27
N GLU A 112 3.22 -2.19 14.46
CA GLU A 112 4.62 -1.87 14.80
C GLU A 112 5.51 -1.63 13.57
N SER A 113 4.97 -1.77 12.36
CA SER A 113 5.70 -1.65 11.08
C SER A 113 6.92 -2.56 10.92
N ASN A 114 7.05 -3.58 11.78
CA ASN A 114 8.13 -4.56 11.72
C ASN A 114 7.78 -5.77 10.85
N VAL A 115 6.51 -5.93 10.45
CA VAL A 115 6.05 -6.95 9.49
C VAL A 115 5.31 -6.28 8.35
N VAL A 116 5.63 -6.68 7.12
CA VAL A 116 4.92 -6.25 5.91
C VAL A 116 4.25 -7.45 5.26
N PHE A 117 2.98 -7.29 4.91
CA PHE A 117 2.16 -8.31 4.27
C PHE A 117 1.96 -8.00 2.79
N SER A 118 1.89 -9.04 1.98
CA SER A 118 1.44 -9.00 0.59
C SER A 118 0.37 -10.05 0.33
N GLY A 119 -0.70 -9.67 -0.37
CA GLY A 119 -1.74 -10.58 -0.84
C GLY A 119 -1.79 -10.63 -2.37
N SER A 120 -1.93 -11.84 -2.94
CA SER A 120 -1.74 -12.09 -4.37
C SER A 120 -2.83 -12.96 -4.98
N VAL A 121 -2.97 -12.86 -6.31
CA VAL A 121 -3.85 -13.74 -7.10
C VAL A 121 -3.37 -15.19 -7.13
N ASP A 122 -2.14 -15.48 -6.71
CA ASP A 122 -1.66 -16.85 -6.50
C ASP A 122 -2.30 -17.55 -5.28
N CYS A 123 -3.33 -16.94 -4.68
CA CYS A 123 -4.09 -17.46 -3.56
C CYS A 123 -3.27 -17.59 -2.27
N THR A 124 -2.20 -16.80 -2.14
CA THR A 124 -1.38 -16.72 -0.94
C THR A 124 -1.34 -15.31 -0.36
N MET A 125 -1.21 -15.24 0.95
CA MET A 125 -0.72 -14.06 1.67
C MET A 125 0.66 -14.40 2.23
N GLN A 126 1.61 -13.48 2.10
CA GLN A 126 2.95 -13.65 2.66
C GLN A 126 3.28 -12.51 3.62
N ALA A 127 4.00 -12.85 4.68
CA ALA A 127 4.51 -11.92 5.67
C ALA A 127 6.03 -11.88 5.62
N PHE A 128 6.62 -10.69 5.72
CA PHE A 128 8.08 -10.47 5.72
C PHE A 128 8.49 -9.65 6.94
N ASP A 129 9.59 -10.05 7.59
CA ASP A 129 10.21 -9.22 8.63
C ASP A 129 10.92 -8.03 7.98
N ASN A 130 10.40 -6.84 8.23
CA ASN A 130 10.87 -5.58 7.66
C ASN A 130 12.26 -5.15 8.22
N ARG A 131 12.64 -5.68 9.38
CA ARG A 131 13.93 -5.39 10.03
C ARG A 131 15.02 -6.31 9.50
N SER A 132 14.64 -7.52 9.09
CA SER A 132 15.56 -8.51 8.53
C SER A 132 16.02 -8.16 7.11
N ARG A 133 17.16 -8.74 6.71
CA ARG A 133 17.64 -8.77 5.32
C ARG A 133 17.27 -10.05 4.58
N SER A 134 16.54 -10.96 5.24
CA SER A 134 16.02 -12.18 4.62
C SER A 134 15.16 -11.86 3.41
N ASP A 135 15.38 -12.61 2.33
CA ASP A 135 14.56 -12.60 1.13
C ASP A 135 13.35 -13.56 1.22
N LYS A 136 13.37 -14.47 2.21
CA LYS A 136 12.28 -15.43 2.48
C LYS A 136 11.18 -14.82 3.34
N PRO A 137 9.90 -15.16 3.08
CA PRO A 137 8.81 -14.80 3.97
C PRO A 137 8.96 -15.50 5.32
N ILE A 138 8.55 -14.83 6.39
CA ILE A 138 8.43 -15.43 7.72
C ILE A 138 7.18 -16.32 7.85
N GLN A 139 6.17 -16.05 7.01
CA GLN A 139 4.95 -16.86 6.94
C GLN A 139 4.33 -16.80 5.55
N VAL A 140 3.81 -17.94 5.09
CA VAL A 140 3.01 -18.06 3.87
C VAL A 140 1.66 -18.67 4.25
N CYS A 141 0.60 -17.88 4.18
CA CYS A 141 -0.75 -18.33 4.42
C CYS A 141 -1.39 -18.73 3.09
N LEU A 142 -1.75 -20.01 2.99
CA LEU A 142 -2.47 -20.55 1.85
C LEU A 142 -3.96 -20.49 2.12
N LYS A 143 -4.76 -20.40 1.05
CA LYS A 143 -6.19 -20.69 1.15
C LYS A 143 -6.40 -22.15 1.57
N GLN A 144 -6.59 -22.42 2.86
CA GLN A 144 -7.35 -23.59 3.30
C GLN A 144 -8.85 -23.27 3.14
N SER A 145 -9.69 -24.27 2.88
CA SER A 145 -11.13 -24.12 2.57
C SER A 145 -12.00 -23.38 3.61
N HIS A 146 -11.41 -22.78 4.65
CA HIS A 146 -12.09 -21.96 5.63
C HIS A 146 -11.43 -20.56 5.70
N ILE A 147 -11.96 -19.67 4.85
CA ILE A 147 -12.03 -18.21 5.00
C ILE A 147 -10.72 -17.48 5.39
N CYS A 148 -9.96 -17.04 4.39
CA CYS A 148 -9.13 -15.83 4.52
C CYS A 148 -9.67 -14.77 3.56
N THR A 149 -10.65 -14.01 4.01
CA THR A 149 -11.10 -12.81 3.32
C THR A 149 -10.34 -11.60 3.87
N CYS A 150 -9.10 -11.42 3.44
CA CYS A 150 -8.42 -10.12 3.60
C CYS A 150 -8.95 -9.18 2.51
N PHE A 151 -10.18 -8.70 2.69
CA PHE A 151 -10.73 -7.68 1.81
C PHE A 151 -10.15 -6.32 2.18
N SER A 152 -9.44 -5.75 1.21
CA SER A 152 -9.33 -4.32 1.02
C SER A 152 -10.72 -3.71 0.95
N LEU A 153 -11.09 -2.93 1.97
CA LEU A 153 -11.74 -1.61 1.87
C LEU A 153 -12.14 -1.13 3.28
N ALA A 154 -11.98 0.19 3.48
CA ALA A 154 -12.22 0.97 4.69
C ALA A 154 -11.13 0.89 5.79
N THR A 155 -10.36 1.97 5.87
CA THR A 155 -9.64 2.39 7.06
C THR A 155 -10.60 2.38 8.25
N VAL A 156 -10.33 1.51 9.23
CA VAL A 156 -10.28 1.75 10.69
C VAL A 156 -10.01 0.37 11.31
N HIS A 157 -8.86 0.22 11.95
CA HIS A 157 -8.50 -0.93 12.79
C HIS A 157 -8.61 -2.32 12.13
N LEU A 158 -7.69 -2.65 11.21
CA LEU A 158 -7.38 -4.05 10.94
C LEU A 158 -6.52 -4.60 12.10
N ARG A 159 -7.18 -5.03 13.17
CA ARG A 159 -6.55 -5.91 14.16
C ARG A 159 -6.37 -7.26 13.46
N ILE A 160 -5.17 -7.52 12.95
CA ILE A 160 -4.78 -8.87 12.55
C ILE A 160 -4.68 -9.66 13.85
N TYR A 161 -5.75 -10.35 14.24
CA TYR A 161 -5.68 -11.38 15.27
C TYR A 161 -4.92 -12.56 14.66
N LEU A 162 -3.60 -12.57 14.83
CA LEU A 162 -2.88 -13.83 14.92
C LEU A 162 -3.25 -14.39 16.29
N GLU A 163 -4.34 -15.16 16.36
CA GLU A 163 -4.51 -16.05 17.50
C GLU A 163 -3.35 -17.04 17.46
N ASN A 164 -2.59 -17.07 18.54
CA ASN A 164 -1.49 -18.01 18.75
C ASN A 164 -2.04 -19.42 18.51
N PHE A 165 -1.51 -20.12 17.51
CA PHE A 165 -1.62 -21.56 17.45
C PHE A 165 -0.38 -22.14 18.12
N ASP A 166 -0.59 -22.78 19.27
CA ASP A 166 0.36 -23.69 19.93
C ASP A 166 0.86 -24.79 18.98
#